data_AF-A0A1S1MT64-F1
#
_entry.id   AF-A0A1S1MT64-F1
#
_cell.length_a   1.000
_cell.length_b   1.000
_cell.length_c   1.000
_cell.angle_alpha   90.00
_cell.angle_beta   90.00
_cell.angle_gamma   90.00
#
_symmetry.space_group_name_H-M   'P 1'
#
loop_
_entity.id
_entity.type
_entity.pdbx_description
1 polymer ?
#
loop_
_entity_poly.entity_id
_entity_poly.type
_entity_poly.pdbx_seq_one_letter_code
_entity_poly.pdbx_strand_id
1 'polypeptide(L)'
;MLNSPEPSLLVFSFDGTGSEPRDSQQYSAEQFKEDCEISNVLKLHLLLGGRIHPQAESHFPAQKCFYYSGIGHQGSTVKKVLNQILAPQSCDVASILSHAMHDFEQHYQAGNKVILIGFSRGAALARRFAKCIEKHIDSDVYLCVFDTIASIGFSKITKATCGTEHVIFSDHGVPSNVEAALHCVSLDDKRRAFEATLFNQALNVHEVWFAGSHSDIGGGFYRSGLSDICLRYSLEWLLTQPVQLQVLTREQIDYKSLLPNDGSLLIDADDLAIKPDALAPSHQHDYFWSHINFKATHRLCVVMKDNQVTDIPPIIHHSVAKRIYNNSSYRPESLKGLKHHLEYANGETLECVGINPHIELPTQQLNILQVGECRNIKVYACEPFNYTGLWLEKGATYRIEPISHQVWYDKDTQVTASGWQRDNRTVGVKKLPIEMMEPYKRLPGRPWFSLVGCINADDSQAFSLNGGGDIKVHEHGEFTPFANDICCDYGLNRGAIELEVTRLG
;
A
#
# COMPACT_ATOMS: atom_id res chain seq x y z
N MET A 1 11.59 -30.77 -28.15
CA MET A 1 10.54 -29.96 -27.51
C MET A 1 11.25 -28.80 -26.81
N LEU A 2 11.18 -27.61 -27.39
CA LEU A 2 11.67 -26.38 -26.77
C LEU A 2 10.56 -25.88 -25.84
N ASN A 3 10.84 -25.80 -24.53
CA ASN A 3 9.87 -25.42 -23.52
C ASN A 3 9.31 -24.01 -23.78
N SER A 4 8.00 -23.88 -23.59
CA SER A 4 7.17 -22.71 -23.84
C SER A 4 7.72 -21.43 -23.21
N PRO A 5 7.64 -20.26 -23.87
CA PRO A 5 7.87 -18.98 -23.20
C PRO A 5 6.84 -18.82 -22.07
N GLU A 6 7.32 -18.55 -20.86
CA GLU A 6 6.49 -18.25 -19.67
C GLU A 6 5.45 -17.15 -19.97
N PRO A 7 4.28 -17.16 -19.32
CA PRO A 7 3.27 -16.11 -19.51
C PRO A 7 3.82 -14.74 -19.09
N SER A 8 3.75 -13.75 -19.98
CA SER A 8 4.15 -12.37 -19.70
C SER A 8 3.12 -11.64 -18.83
N LEU A 9 3.61 -10.90 -17.82
CA LEU A 9 2.82 -10.03 -16.97
C LEU A 9 2.84 -8.60 -17.53
N LEU A 10 1.67 -7.99 -17.66
CA LEU A 10 1.54 -6.58 -18.06
C LEU A 10 1.03 -5.75 -16.87
N VAL A 11 1.71 -4.65 -16.56
CA VAL A 11 1.34 -3.73 -15.48
C VAL A 11 1.03 -2.37 -16.08
N PHE A 12 -0.19 -1.87 -15.88
CA PHE A 12 -0.61 -0.55 -16.34
C PHE A 12 -0.86 0.37 -15.15
N SER A 13 -0.10 1.45 -15.05
CA SER A 13 -0.10 2.39 -13.94
C SER A 13 -0.69 3.74 -14.37
N PHE A 14 -1.85 4.11 -13.82
CA PHE A 14 -2.59 5.32 -14.13
C PHE A 14 -2.51 6.32 -12.97
N ASP A 15 -1.67 7.34 -13.09
CA ASP A 15 -1.42 8.28 -11.99
C ASP A 15 -2.53 9.34 -11.83
N GLY A 16 -2.64 9.86 -10.62
CA GLY A 16 -3.53 10.95 -10.26
C GLY A 16 -3.12 12.26 -10.92
N THR A 17 -4.11 12.99 -11.37
CA THR A 17 -4.01 14.33 -11.96
C THR A 17 -3.56 15.37 -10.92
N GLY A 18 -2.66 16.28 -11.29
CA GLY A 18 -2.42 17.51 -10.53
C GLY A 18 -3.74 18.25 -10.33
N SER A 19 -3.96 18.68 -9.09
CA SER A 19 -5.22 19.19 -8.54
C SER A 19 -5.85 20.31 -9.40
N GLU A 20 -7.17 20.50 -9.28
CA GLU A 20 -7.88 21.56 -10.00
C GLU A 20 -7.29 22.94 -9.62
N PRO A 21 -7.33 23.96 -10.50
CA PRO A 21 -6.78 25.30 -10.23
C PRO A 21 -7.36 26.03 -8.99
N ARG A 22 -8.32 25.44 -8.27
CA ARG A 22 -8.90 25.95 -7.01
C ARG A 22 -8.26 25.34 -5.76
N ASP A 23 -7.57 24.21 -5.89
CA ASP A 23 -6.82 23.58 -4.79
C ASP A 23 -5.56 24.40 -4.40
N SER A 24 -5.13 25.33 -5.26
CA SER A 24 -3.94 26.17 -5.06
C SER A 24 -4.18 27.48 -4.28
N GLN A 25 -5.43 27.81 -3.92
CA GLN A 25 -5.72 29.08 -3.22
C GLN A 25 -5.50 29.03 -1.71
N GLN A 26 -5.21 27.85 -1.12
CA GLN A 26 -5.20 27.66 0.33
C GLN A 26 -3.81 27.57 0.98
N TYR A 27 -2.77 27.27 0.21
CA TYR A 27 -1.39 27.26 0.68
C TYR A 27 -0.58 28.20 -0.20
N SER A 28 0.35 28.96 0.38
CA SER A 28 1.26 29.76 -0.44
C SER A 28 2.02 28.83 -1.39
N ALA A 29 2.22 29.27 -2.64
CA ALA A 29 2.96 28.50 -3.65
C ALA A 29 4.41 28.16 -3.22
N GLU A 30 4.88 28.74 -2.11
CA GLU A 30 6.16 28.46 -1.45
C GLU A 30 6.08 27.24 -0.54
N GLN A 31 5.04 27.10 0.30
CA GLN A 31 4.84 25.90 1.14
C GLN A 31 4.56 24.63 0.31
N PHE A 32 3.85 24.76 -0.81
CA PHE A 32 3.55 23.63 -1.69
C PHE A 32 4.80 23.12 -2.46
N LYS A 33 5.84 23.94 -2.63
CA LYS A 33 7.08 23.52 -3.30
C LYS A 33 7.98 22.66 -2.41
N GLU A 34 7.95 22.87 -1.10
CA GLU A 34 8.85 22.20 -0.16
C GLU A 34 8.35 20.80 0.26
N ASP A 35 7.05 20.50 0.17
CA ASP A 35 6.45 19.25 0.64
C ASP A 35 6.01 18.28 -0.48
N CYS A 36 6.51 18.39 -1.72
CA CYS A 36 6.08 17.50 -2.81
C CYS A 36 6.93 16.22 -2.95
N GLU A 37 6.30 15.04 -2.91
CA GLU A 37 6.90 13.73 -3.25
C GLU A 37 6.20 13.11 -4.49
N ILE A 38 6.68 11.95 -4.94
CA ILE A 38 6.02 11.14 -5.96
C ILE A 38 4.79 10.40 -5.41
N SER A 39 3.85 10.03 -6.29
CA SER A 39 2.66 9.27 -5.91
C SER A 39 2.98 7.81 -5.64
N ASN A 40 2.10 7.12 -4.90
CA ASN A 40 2.18 5.67 -4.69
C ASN A 40 2.09 4.89 -6.00
N VAL A 41 1.37 5.40 -7.01
CA VAL A 41 1.34 4.79 -8.35
C VAL A 41 2.71 4.83 -9.00
N LEU A 42 3.41 5.97 -8.94
CA LEU A 42 4.76 6.09 -9.47
C LEU A 42 5.77 5.28 -8.65
N LYS A 43 5.66 5.27 -7.31
CA LYS A 43 6.49 4.40 -6.45
C LYS A 43 6.33 2.94 -6.84
N LEU A 44 5.09 2.42 -6.95
CA LEU A 44 4.83 1.05 -7.40
C LEU A 44 5.36 0.80 -8.81
N HIS A 45 5.14 1.70 -9.76
CA HIS A 45 5.64 1.55 -11.13
C HIS A 45 7.16 1.33 -11.17
N LEU A 46 7.91 2.15 -10.43
CA LEU A 46 9.37 2.04 -10.33
C LEU A 46 9.81 0.75 -9.62
N LEU A 47 9.16 0.42 -8.50
CA LEU A 47 9.42 -0.82 -7.76
C LEU A 47 9.13 -2.06 -8.60
N LEU A 48 8.14 -2.01 -9.50
CA LEU A 48 7.83 -3.10 -10.43
C LEU A 48 8.75 -3.11 -11.66
N GLY A 49 9.86 -2.37 -11.65
CA GLY A 49 10.82 -2.34 -12.76
C GLY A 49 10.35 -1.53 -13.96
N GLY A 50 9.30 -0.73 -13.80
CA GLY A 50 8.85 0.20 -14.81
C GLY A 50 9.82 1.36 -15.01
N ARG A 51 9.86 1.85 -16.24
CA ARG A 51 10.62 3.05 -16.61
C ARG A 51 9.65 4.11 -17.07
N ILE A 52 10.07 5.36 -16.96
CA ILE A 52 9.25 6.52 -17.30
C ILE A 52 9.46 6.91 -18.76
N HIS A 53 10.64 6.66 -19.30
CA HIS A 53 10.97 7.01 -20.68
C HIS A 53 10.18 6.13 -21.67
N PRO A 54 9.44 6.70 -22.64
CA PRO A 54 8.57 5.94 -23.57
C PRO A 54 9.29 4.86 -24.39
N GLN A 55 10.58 5.04 -24.65
CA GLN A 55 11.38 4.09 -25.42
C GLN A 55 12.19 3.14 -24.53
N ALA A 56 12.11 3.27 -23.21
CA ALA A 56 12.89 2.44 -22.32
C ALA A 56 12.13 1.17 -21.97
N GLU A 57 12.76 0.03 -22.25
CA GLU A 57 12.21 -1.28 -21.89
C GLU A 57 12.15 -1.43 -20.36
N SER A 58 11.13 -2.15 -19.88
CA SER A 58 11.02 -2.52 -18.47
C SER A 58 12.25 -3.31 -18.02
N HIS A 59 12.58 -3.23 -16.73
CA HIS A 59 13.74 -3.92 -16.17
C HIS A 59 13.66 -5.44 -16.36
N PHE A 60 12.46 -6.00 -16.21
CA PHE A 60 12.22 -7.43 -16.31
C PHE A 60 11.68 -7.81 -17.70
N PRO A 61 12.29 -8.76 -18.42
CA PRO A 61 11.81 -9.16 -19.75
C PRO A 61 10.39 -9.75 -19.76
N ALA A 62 10.01 -10.47 -18.70
CA ALA A 62 8.71 -11.13 -18.57
C ALA A 62 7.63 -10.27 -17.89
N GLN A 63 7.98 -9.08 -17.38
CA GLN A 63 7.08 -8.15 -16.72
C GLN A 63 7.22 -6.77 -17.34
N LYS A 64 6.23 -6.39 -18.16
CA LYS A 64 6.20 -5.10 -18.87
C LYS A 64 5.34 -4.11 -18.12
N CYS A 65 5.89 -2.94 -17.82
CA CYS A 65 5.24 -1.90 -17.04
C CYS A 65 5.04 -0.64 -17.88
N PHE A 66 3.81 -0.15 -17.93
CA PHE A 66 3.39 1.06 -18.65
C PHE A 66 2.92 2.12 -17.65
N TYR A 67 3.34 3.36 -17.85
CA TYR A 67 2.97 4.48 -16.97
C TYR A 67 2.28 5.58 -17.74
N TYR A 68 1.12 6.00 -17.23
CA TYR A 68 0.32 7.08 -17.77
C TYR A 68 0.22 8.17 -16.72
N SER A 69 0.83 9.32 -17.01
CA SER A 69 0.75 10.47 -16.09
C SER A 69 -0.65 11.08 -16.09
N GLY A 70 -1.08 11.56 -14.92
CA GLY A 70 -2.36 12.24 -14.78
C GLY A 70 -2.41 13.60 -15.47
N ILE A 71 -3.62 14.03 -15.87
CA ILE A 71 -3.88 15.34 -16.50
C ILE A 71 -3.60 16.48 -15.52
N GLY A 72 -2.81 17.50 -15.92
CA GLY A 72 -2.61 18.73 -15.13
C GLY A 72 -1.25 19.41 -15.34
N HIS A 73 -1.23 20.74 -15.44
CA HIS A 73 -0.01 21.53 -15.70
C HIS A 73 0.64 22.11 -14.42
N GLN A 74 0.00 21.94 -13.26
CA GLN A 74 0.50 22.43 -11.98
C GLN A 74 0.81 21.24 -11.06
N GLY A 75 2.09 20.88 -10.97
CA GLY A 75 2.60 19.82 -10.10
C GLY A 75 4.07 20.06 -9.77
N SER A 76 4.65 19.14 -8.98
CA SER A 76 6.09 19.11 -8.68
C SER A 76 6.95 19.15 -9.95
N THR A 77 8.21 19.57 -9.83
CA THR A 77 9.16 19.60 -10.96
C THR A 77 9.20 18.24 -11.67
N VAL A 78 9.18 17.15 -10.89
CA VAL A 78 9.02 15.77 -11.40
C VAL A 78 7.78 15.67 -12.29
N LYS A 79 6.57 15.92 -11.78
CA LYS A 79 5.32 15.78 -12.54
C LYS A 79 5.29 16.63 -13.82
N LYS A 80 5.84 17.84 -13.77
CA LYS A 80 5.95 18.70 -14.97
C LYS A 80 6.83 18.07 -16.03
N VAL A 81 7.97 17.52 -15.64
CA VAL A 81 8.90 16.82 -16.54
C VAL A 81 8.28 15.53 -17.06
N LEU A 82 7.62 14.73 -16.21
CA LEU A 82 6.87 13.54 -16.64
C LEU A 82 5.83 13.88 -17.71
N ASN A 83 5.04 14.94 -17.48
CA ASN A 83 4.02 15.37 -18.42
C ASN A 83 4.62 15.87 -19.74
N GLN A 84 5.80 16.49 -19.73
CA GLN A 84 6.49 16.88 -20.96
C GLN A 84 7.03 15.68 -21.75
N ILE A 85 7.51 14.64 -21.05
CA ILE A 85 8.07 13.43 -21.67
C ILE A 85 6.96 12.53 -22.25
N LEU A 86 5.83 12.42 -21.55
CA LEU A 86 4.77 11.45 -21.86
C LEU A 86 3.66 12.03 -22.74
N ALA A 87 3.58 13.35 -22.95
CA ALA A 87 2.48 13.96 -23.71
C ALA A 87 2.78 14.14 -25.20
N PRO A 88 1.95 13.58 -26.11
CA PRO A 88 1.68 14.19 -27.41
C PRO A 88 0.59 15.28 -27.28
N GLN A 89 0.58 16.24 -28.20
CA GLN A 89 -0.10 17.56 -28.16
C GLN A 89 -1.65 17.60 -28.08
N SER A 90 -2.36 16.67 -27.41
CA SER A 90 -3.81 16.81 -27.19
C SER A 90 -4.27 16.07 -25.92
N CYS A 91 -4.44 16.82 -24.83
CA CYS A 91 -4.78 16.36 -23.49
C CYS A 91 -6.28 16.10 -23.33
N ASP A 92 -6.70 14.84 -23.37
CA ASP A 92 -8.01 14.40 -22.90
C ASP A 92 -7.90 12.99 -22.29
N VAL A 93 -8.77 12.66 -21.33
CA VAL A 93 -8.96 11.33 -20.72
C VAL A 93 -9.03 10.24 -21.81
N ALA A 94 -9.70 10.54 -22.92
CA ALA A 94 -9.83 9.64 -24.06
C ALA A 94 -8.47 9.28 -24.70
N SER A 95 -7.51 10.21 -24.72
CA SER A 95 -6.17 10.01 -25.27
C SER A 95 -5.38 9.00 -24.44
N ILE A 96 -5.37 9.17 -23.11
CA ILE A 96 -4.69 8.24 -22.18
C ILE A 96 -5.25 6.82 -22.33
N LEU A 97 -6.58 6.69 -22.34
CA LEU A 97 -7.22 5.39 -22.49
C LEU A 97 -6.92 4.76 -23.86
N SER A 98 -6.85 5.57 -24.92
CA SER A 98 -6.52 5.09 -26.28
C SER A 98 -5.07 4.61 -26.36
N HIS A 99 -4.13 5.33 -25.74
CA HIS A 99 -2.73 4.88 -25.66
C HIS A 99 -2.61 3.58 -24.86
N ALA A 100 -3.27 3.48 -23.70
CA ALA A 100 -3.26 2.26 -22.91
C ALA A 100 -3.86 1.06 -23.67
N MET A 101 -4.91 1.30 -24.45
CA MET A 101 -5.49 0.27 -25.30
C MET A 101 -4.54 -0.14 -26.43
N HIS A 102 -3.85 0.81 -27.04
CA HIS A 102 -2.83 0.51 -28.05
C HIS A 102 -1.68 -0.31 -27.46
N ASP A 103 -1.13 0.08 -26.31
CA ASP A 103 -0.06 -0.65 -25.62
C ASP A 103 -0.49 -2.07 -25.26
N PHE A 104 -1.72 -2.25 -24.79
CA PHE A 104 -2.29 -3.57 -24.54
C PHE A 104 -2.39 -4.39 -25.82
N GLU A 105 -2.97 -3.85 -26.89
CA GLU A 105 -3.13 -4.58 -28.16
C GLU A 105 -1.78 -4.97 -28.80
N GLN A 106 -0.72 -4.17 -28.61
CA GLN A 106 0.62 -4.48 -29.11
C GLN A 106 1.34 -5.57 -28.31
N HIS A 107 1.07 -5.68 -27.00
CA HIS A 107 1.87 -6.51 -26.10
C HIS A 107 1.14 -7.73 -25.54
N TYR A 108 -0.19 -7.70 -25.51
CA TYR A 108 -0.99 -8.76 -24.93
C TYR A 108 -0.97 -10.02 -25.79
N GLN A 109 -0.73 -11.15 -25.14
CA GLN A 109 -0.85 -12.48 -25.70
C GLN A 109 -1.77 -13.32 -24.81
N ALA A 110 -2.46 -14.30 -25.40
CA ALA A 110 -3.34 -15.19 -24.63
C ALA A 110 -2.56 -15.88 -23.49
N GLY A 111 -3.11 -15.82 -22.28
CA GLY A 111 -2.47 -16.32 -21.05
C GLY A 111 -1.60 -15.30 -20.31
N ASN A 112 -1.47 -14.08 -20.83
CA ASN A 112 -0.87 -12.97 -20.08
C ASN A 112 -1.78 -12.56 -18.92
N LYS A 113 -1.16 -12.23 -17.79
CA LYS A 113 -1.86 -11.67 -16.63
C LYS A 113 -1.71 -10.15 -16.65
N VAL A 114 -2.70 -9.44 -16.11
CA VAL A 114 -2.73 -7.98 -16.16
C VAL A 114 -2.91 -7.41 -14.75
N ILE A 115 -2.03 -6.51 -14.35
CA ILE A 115 -2.17 -5.71 -13.14
C ILE A 115 -2.50 -4.27 -13.55
N LEU A 116 -3.53 -3.71 -12.94
CA LEU A 116 -3.96 -2.34 -13.13
C LEU A 116 -3.78 -1.59 -11.82
N ILE A 117 -3.01 -0.51 -11.84
CA ILE A 117 -2.76 0.34 -10.67
C ILE A 117 -3.29 1.73 -10.98
N GLY A 118 -4.02 2.35 -10.06
CA GLY A 118 -4.40 3.74 -10.28
C GLY A 118 -4.71 4.53 -9.02
N PHE A 119 -4.61 5.86 -9.12
CA PHE A 119 -4.94 6.79 -8.04
C PHE A 119 -5.88 7.89 -8.52
N SER A 120 -6.90 8.25 -7.73
CA SER A 120 -7.78 9.39 -8.02
C SER A 120 -8.56 9.23 -9.34
N ARG A 121 -8.44 10.20 -10.26
CA ARG A 121 -8.94 10.09 -11.64
C ARG A 121 -8.19 9.01 -12.45
N GLY A 122 -6.95 8.72 -12.11
CA GLY A 122 -6.19 7.58 -12.65
C GLY A 122 -6.79 6.23 -12.22
N ALA A 123 -7.29 6.10 -10.99
CA ALA A 123 -8.04 4.92 -10.56
C ALA A 123 -9.35 4.75 -11.35
N ALA A 124 -10.04 5.86 -11.64
CA ALA A 124 -11.20 5.87 -12.52
C ALA A 124 -10.84 5.41 -13.95
N LEU A 125 -9.70 5.86 -14.48
CA LEU A 125 -9.17 5.38 -15.76
C LEU A 125 -8.84 3.88 -15.72
N ALA A 126 -8.18 3.39 -14.66
CA ALA A 126 -7.84 1.99 -14.49
C ALA A 126 -9.09 1.09 -14.48
N ARG A 127 -10.12 1.47 -13.72
CA ARG A 127 -11.42 0.78 -13.70
C ARG A 127 -12.10 0.76 -15.08
N ARG A 128 -12.09 1.88 -15.79
CA ARG A 128 -12.65 1.96 -17.14
C ARG A 128 -11.85 1.12 -18.13
N PHE A 129 -10.53 1.14 -18.02
CA PHE A 129 -9.64 0.33 -18.83
C PHE A 129 -9.86 -1.16 -18.61
N ALA A 130 -10.00 -1.61 -17.35
CA ALA A 130 -10.40 -2.98 -17.00
C ALA A 130 -11.68 -3.42 -17.75
N LYS A 131 -12.69 -2.54 -17.79
CA LYS A 131 -13.92 -2.78 -18.55
C LYS A 131 -13.70 -2.82 -20.06
N CYS A 132 -12.83 -1.95 -20.60
CA CYS A 132 -12.53 -1.92 -22.03
C CYS A 132 -11.78 -3.17 -22.52
N ILE A 133 -10.94 -3.78 -21.67
CA ILE A 133 -10.20 -4.99 -22.03
C ILE A 133 -11.00 -6.29 -21.80
N GLU A 134 -12.17 -6.23 -21.16
CA GLU A 134 -13.07 -7.38 -20.93
C GLU A 134 -13.46 -8.12 -22.23
N LYS A 135 -13.44 -7.45 -23.38
CA LYS A 135 -13.65 -8.08 -24.70
C LYS A 135 -12.45 -8.87 -25.25
N HIS A 136 -11.28 -8.77 -24.60
CA HIS A 136 -10.02 -9.39 -25.05
C HIS A 136 -9.43 -10.36 -24.01
N ILE A 137 -9.78 -10.18 -22.73
CA ILE A 137 -9.32 -11.00 -21.63
C ILE A 137 -10.51 -11.30 -20.70
N ASP A 138 -10.80 -12.59 -20.51
CA ASP A 138 -11.96 -13.08 -19.75
C ASP A 138 -11.68 -13.23 -18.24
N SER A 139 -10.40 -13.36 -17.84
CA SER A 139 -9.94 -13.59 -16.46
C SER A 139 -8.51 -13.09 -16.25
N ASP A 140 -7.93 -13.23 -15.05
CA ASP A 140 -6.53 -12.84 -14.75
C ASP A 140 -6.21 -11.32 -14.80
N VAL A 141 -7.21 -10.47 -14.55
CA VAL A 141 -6.99 -9.04 -14.28
C VAL A 141 -7.04 -8.77 -12.77
N TYR A 142 -6.04 -8.06 -12.25
CA TYR A 142 -5.92 -7.67 -10.85
C TYR A 142 -5.90 -6.14 -10.75
N LEU A 143 -6.78 -5.55 -9.95
CA LEU A 143 -6.98 -4.10 -9.92
C LEU A 143 -6.66 -3.53 -8.54
N CYS A 144 -5.61 -2.73 -8.42
CA CYS A 144 -5.23 -2.04 -7.18
C CYS A 144 -5.44 -0.54 -7.34
N VAL A 145 -6.42 0.03 -6.64
CA VAL A 145 -6.76 1.45 -6.76
C VAL A 145 -6.71 2.19 -5.42
N PHE A 146 -6.25 3.44 -5.50
CA PHE A 146 -6.19 4.38 -4.39
C PHE A 146 -7.23 5.47 -4.60
N ASP A 147 -8.13 5.62 -3.63
CA ASP A 147 -9.12 6.67 -3.48
C ASP A 147 -9.75 7.13 -4.79
N THR A 148 -10.53 6.25 -5.43
CA THR A 148 -11.10 6.50 -6.75
C THR A 148 -12.02 7.72 -6.74
N ILE A 149 -11.81 8.67 -7.66
CA ILE A 149 -12.70 9.82 -7.85
C ILE A 149 -13.16 9.86 -9.30
N ALA A 150 -14.41 9.49 -9.51
CA ALA A 150 -15.13 9.78 -10.73
C ALA A 150 -15.89 11.09 -10.60
N SER A 151 -15.83 11.91 -11.62
CA SER A 151 -16.75 13.04 -11.75
C SER A 151 -18.10 12.49 -12.19
N ILE A 152 -18.96 12.16 -11.23
CA ILE A 152 -20.37 11.87 -11.44
C ILE A 152 -21.17 13.08 -11.00
N GLY A 153 -22.07 13.51 -11.87
CA GLY A 153 -22.59 14.86 -11.91
C GLY A 153 -23.38 15.30 -10.68
N PHE A 154 -23.20 16.57 -10.33
CA PHE A 154 -24.30 17.36 -9.82
C PHE A 154 -25.49 17.21 -10.77
N SER A 155 -26.58 16.60 -10.30
CA SER A 155 -27.83 16.58 -11.04
C SER A 155 -28.19 18.03 -11.43
N LYS A 156 -28.42 18.28 -12.73
CA LYS A 156 -28.80 19.56 -13.36
C LYS A 156 -27.72 20.60 -13.66
N ILE A 157 -26.59 20.20 -14.26
CA ILE A 157 -25.81 21.12 -15.11
C ILE A 157 -25.69 20.50 -16.50
N THR A 158 -26.26 21.19 -17.49
CA THR A 158 -26.35 20.77 -18.89
C THR A 158 -24.98 20.54 -19.51
N LYS A 159 -24.89 19.60 -20.46
CA LYS A 159 -23.74 19.27 -21.34
C LYS A 159 -22.97 20.47 -21.96
N ALA A 160 -23.47 21.70 -21.82
CA ALA A 160 -22.85 22.93 -22.31
C ALA A 160 -21.76 23.50 -21.37
N THR A 161 -21.64 23.04 -20.12
CA THR A 161 -20.63 23.56 -19.14
C THR A 161 -19.61 22.53 -18.68
N CYS A 162 -19.79 21.24 -19.00
CA CYS A 162 -18.80 20.22 -18.73
C CYS A 162 -17.74 20.24 -19.84
N GLY A 163 -16.52 20.67 -19.49
CA GLY A 163 -15.34 20.35 -20.28
C GLY A 163 -15.23 18.83 -20.46
N THR A 164 -14.52 18.41 -21.50
CA THR A 164 -14.30 17.00 -21.90
C THR A 164 -13.51 16.17 -20.89
N GLU A 165 -13.09 16.75 -19.76
CA GLU A 165 -12.04 16.24 -18.85
C GLU A 165 -12.54 15.26 -17.75
N HIS A 166 -13.81 14.83 -17.77
CA HIS A 166 -14.42 14.04 -16.70
C HIS A 166 -14.67 12.57 -17.06
N VAL A 167 -14.25 11.63 -16.20
CA VAL A 167 -14.61 10.21 -16.29
C VAL A 167 -15.97 9.99 -15.63
N ILE A 168 -16.97 9.61 -16.42
CA ILE A 168 -18.34 9.32 -15.96
C ILE A 168 -18.48 7.81 -15.79
N PHE A 169 -18.85 7.35 -14.59
CA PHE A 169 -19.34 5.98 -14.39
C PHE A 169 -20.86 5.99 -14.29
N SER A 170 -21.48 5.01 -14.93
CA SER A 170 -22.89 4.67 -14.74
C SER A 170 -23.09 3.43 -13.87
N ASP A 171 -22.01 2.73 -13.50
CA ASP A 171 -22.03 1.45 -12.79
C ASP A 171 -20.85 1.39 -11.79
N HIS A 172 -21.16 1.10 -10.52
CA HIS A 172 -20.16 0.92 -9.45
C HIS A 172 -19.61 -0.52 -9.39
N GLY A 173 -20.07 -1.42 -10.25
CA GLY A 173 -19.59 -2.79 -10.33
C GLY A 173 -18.10 -2.92 -10.71
N VAL A 174 -17.53 -4.08 -10.38
CA VAL A 174 -16.24 -4.52 -10.89
C VAL A 174 -16.45 -5.29 -12.21
N PRO A 175 -15.63 -5.07 -13.26
CA PRO A 175 -15.72 -5.84 -14.50
C PRO A 175 -15.53 -7.34 -14.30
N SER A 176 -16.14 -8.17 -15.15
CA SER A 176 -16.19 -9.63 -14.95
C SER A 176 -14.85 -10.35 -15.14
N ASN A 177 -13.92 -9.70 -15.85
CA ASN A 177 -12.56 -10.18 -16.08
C ASN A 177 -11.59 -9.91 -14.91
N VAL A 178 -12.02 -9.18 -13.89
CA VAL A 178 -11.21 -8.86 -12.72
C VAL A 178 -11.36 -9.97 -11.67
N GLU A 179 -10.28 -10.69 -11.41
CA GLU A 179 -10.22 -11.79 -10.44
C GLU A 179 -10.12 -11.28 -8.99
N ALA A 180 -9.41 -10.17 -8.79
CA ALA A 180 -9.31 -9.51 -7.49
C ALA A 180 -9.12 -8.01 -7.64
N ALA A 181 -9.82 -7.24 -6.81
CA ALA A 181 -9.72 -5.80 -6.74
C ALA A 181 -9.46 -5.35 -5.31
N LEU A 182 -8.46 -4.49 -5.13
CA LEU A 182 -8.19 -3.76 -3.90
C LEU A 182 -8.52 -2.28 -4.08
N HIS A 183 -9.25 -1.71 -3.14
CA HIS A 183 -9.52 -0.27 -3.07
C HIS A 183 -9.15 0.29 -1.71
N CYS A 184 -8.09 1.09 -1.66
CA CYS A 184 -7.71 1.84 -0.46
C CYS A 184 -8.43 3.19 -0.48
N VAL A 185 -9.25 3.48 0.53
CA VAL A 185 -10.14 4.66 0.55
C VAL A 185 -9.77 5.62 1.69
N SER A 186 -9.79 6.93 1.42
CA SER A 186 -9.56 7.97 2.42
C SER A 186 -10.77 8.13 3.34
N LEU A 187 -10.54 8.13 4.65
CA LEU A 187 -11.55 8.41 5.66
C LEU A 187 -11.78 9.92 5.88
N ASP A 188 -10.74 10.74 5.68
CA ASP A 188 -10.71 12.11 6.19
C ASP A 188 -10.73 13.22 5.13
N ASP A 189 -10.90 12.92 3.83
CA ASP A 189 -11.02 13.98 2.82
C ASP A 189 -12.39 14.68 2.88
N LYS A 190 -12.42 15.94 3.29
CA LYS A 190 -13.67 16.70 3.51
C LYS A 190 -14.18 17.42 2.26
N ARG A 191 -13.48 17.32 1.12
CA ARG A 191 -13.84 18.07 -0.09
C ARG A 191 -14.96 17.35 -0.82
N ARG A 192 -16.12 18.01 -0.96
CA ARG A 192 -17.28 17.46 -1.69
C ARG A 192 -16.96 17.10 -3.15
N ALA A 193 -16.04 17.82 -3.80
CA ALA A 193 -15.60 17.50 -5.16
C ALA A 193 -14.74 16.22 -5.26
N PHE A 194 -14.30 15.70 -4.11
CA PHE A 194 -13.48 14.49 -3.97
C PHE A 194 -14.28 13.38 -3.27
N GLU A 195 -15.57 13.25 -3.60
CA GLU A 195 -16.37 12.13 -3.16
C GLU A 195 -15.85 10.83 -3.78
N ALA A 196 -15.54 9.85 -2.94
CA ALA A 196 -14.97 8.58 -3.40
C ALA A 196 -16.03 7.78 -4.17
N THR A 197 -15.64 7.31 -5.35
CA THR A 197 -16.45 6.38 -6.14
C THR A 197 -16.17 4.96 -5.65
N LEU A 198 -16.96 4.50 -4.70
CA LEU A 198 -16.82 3.16 -4.11
C LEU A 198 -17.17 2.05 -5.11
N PHE A 199 -16.73 0.83 -4.83
CA PHE A 199 -17.20 -0.37 -5.54
C PHE A 199 -18.51 -0.88 -4.94
N ASN A 200 -19.37 -1.47 -5.78
CA ASN A 200 -20.39 -2.38 -5.27
C ASN A 200 -19.72 -3.59 -4.63
N GLN A 201 -20.26 -4.04 -3.50
CA GLN A 201 -19.83 -5.22 -2.79
C GLN A 201 -19.82 -6.43 -3.73
N ALA A 202 -18.68 -7.10 -3.83
CA ALA A 202 -18.49 -8.34 -4.56
C ALA A 202 -17.42 -9.19 -3.85
N LEU A 203 -17.44 -10.51 -4.08
CA LEU A 203 -16.53 -11.44 -3.40
C LEU A 203 -15.05 -11.20 -3.74
N ASN A 204 -14.78 -10.69 -4.93
CA ASN A 204 -13.46 -10.35 -5.44
C ASN A 204 -13.05 -8.90 -5.16
N VAL A 205 -13.83 -8.12 -4.41
CA VAL A 205 -13.53 -6.73 -4.08
C VAL A 205 -13.19 -6.61 -2.60
N HIS A 206 -11.98 -6.14 -2.32
CA HIS A 206 -11.51 -5.77 -1.00
C HIS A 206 -11.42 -4.24 -0.90
N GLU A 207 -12.38 -3.61 -0.23
CA GLU A 207 -12.42 -2.15 -0.05
C GLU A 207 -12.17 -1.80 1.41
N VAL A 208 -11.07 -1.08 1.67
CA VAL A 208 -10.56 -0.82 3.02
C VAL A 208 -10.32 0.67 3.22
N TRP A 209 -10.78 1.20 4.35
CA TRP A 209 -10.67 2.61 4.72
C TRP A 209 -9.45 2.88 5.60
N PHE A 210 -8.73 3.95 5.28
CA PHE A 210 -7.50 4.38 5.94
C PHE A 210 -7.59 5.83 6.43
N ALA A 211 -6.81 6.15 7.46
CA ALA A 211 -6.71 7.51 7.99
C ALA A 211 -5.97 8.42 7.00
N GLY A 212 -6.40 9.68 6.92
CA GLY A 212 -5.81 10.70 6.06
C GLY A 212 -6.74 11.20 4.94
N SER A 213 -6.34 12.30 4.29
CA SER A 213 -7.02 12.88 3.13
C SER A 213 -6.69 12.13 1.83
N HIS A 214 -7.22 12.57 0.69
CA HIS A 214 -7.02 11.91 -0.61
C HIS A 214 -5.55 11.60 -0.96
N SER A 215 -4.65 12.56 -0.75
CA SER A 215 -3.21 12.37 -1.03
C SER A 215 -2.48 11.61 0.08
N ASP A 216 -3.04 11.54 1.29
CA ASP A 216 -2.53 10.65 2.34
C ASP A 216 -2.80 9.17 2.01
N ILE A 217 -3.55 8.87 0.94
CA ILE A 217 -3.78 7.51 0.43
C ILE A 217 -2.97 7.25 -0.85
N GLY A 218 -3.05 8.17 -1.81
CA GLY A 218 -2.36 8.02 -3.10
C GLY A 218 -0.94 8.57 -3.16
N GLY A 219 -0.45 9.21 -2.11
CA GLY A 219 0.86 9.86 -2.05
C GLY A 219 0.90 11.23 -2.71
N GLY A 220 2.11 11.80 -2.79
CA GLY A 220 2.36 13.12 -3.36
C GLY A 220 2.87 14.17 -2.37
N PHE A 221 3.02 13.82 -1.08
CA PHE A 221 3.60 14.69 -0.05
C PHE A 221 4.86 14.08 0.54
N TYR A 222 5.88 14.91 0.82
CA TYR A 222 7.18 14.50 1.39
C TYR A 222 7.05 13.76 2.73
N ARG A 223 6.03 14.12 3.52
CA ARG A 223 5.68 13.40 4.75
C ARG A 223 4.70 12.27 4.43
N SER A 224 5.20 11.22 3.79
CA SER A 224 4.40 10.15 3.22
C SER A 224 3.98 9.05 4.19
N GLY A 225 4.13 9.20 5.52
CA GLY A 225 3.90 8.10 6.47
C GLY A 225 2.49 7.47 6.43
N LEU A 226 1.43 8.28 6.20
CA LEU A 226 0.08 7.75 6.00
C LEU A 226 -0.10 7.06 4.64
N SER A 227 0.44 7.67 3.57
CA SER A 227 0.36 7.08 2.22
C SER A 227 1.23 5.83 2.10
N ASP A 228 2.31 5.74 2.86
CA ASP A 228 3.21 4.59 2.90
C ASP A 228 2.57 3.39 3.59
N ILE A 229 1.61 3.60 4.50
CA ILE A 229 0.76 2.51 5.00
C ILE A 229 -0.04 1.91 3.85
N CYS A 230 -0.68 2.76 3.03
CA CYS A 230 -1.46 2.31 1.89
C CYS A 230 -0.58 1.64 0.82
N LEU A 231 0.59 2.21 0.53
CA LEU A 231 1.58 1.65 -0.39
C LEU A 231 2.05 0.27 0.06
N ARG A 232 2.42 0.15 1.35
CA ARG A 232 2.84 -1.13 1.95
C ARG A 232 1.73 -2.16 1.83
N TYR A 233 0.53 -1.81 2.25
CA TYR A 233 -0.63 -2.69 2.22
C TYR A 233 -0.93 -3.18 0.79
N SER A 234 -0.93 -2.27 -0.19
CA SER A 234 -1.11 -2.61 -1.60
C SER A 234 0.01 -3.47 -2.18
N LEU A 235 1.28 -3.22 -1.81
CA LEU A 235 2.40 -4.05 -2.26
C LEU A 235 2.30 -5.47 -1.72
N GLU A 236 2.02 -5.64 -0.42
CA GLU A 236 1.80 -6.96 0.18
C GLU A 236 0.60 -7.67 -0.45
N TRP A 237 -0.51 -6.95 -0.69
CA TRP A 237 -1.67 -7.51 -1.40
C TRP A 237 -1.31 -7.99 -2.81
N LEU A 238 -0.56 -7.19 -3.59
CA LEU A 238 -0.10 -7.57 -4.93
C LEU A 238 0.78 -8.82 -4.90
N LEU A 239 1.63 -8.98 -3.88
CA LEU A 239 2.49 -10.16 -3.70
C LEU A 239 1.70 -11.44 -3.36
N THR A 240 0.47 -11.32 -2.85
CA THR A 240 -0.39 -12.49 -2.59
C THR A 240 -1.18 -12.95 -3.81
N GLN A 241 -1.23 -12.16 -4.89
CA GLN A 241 -1.96 -12.53 -6.10
C GLN A 241 -1.24 -13.69 -6.82
N PRO A 242 -1.97 -14.57 -7.53
CA PRO A 242 -1.37 -15.73 -8.21
C PRO A 242 -0.66 -15.34 -9.52
N VAL A 243 0.21 -14.34 -9.47
CA VAL A 243 1.02 -13.78 -10.55
C VAL A 243 2.50 -13.93 -10.22
N GLN A 244 3.36 -14.12 -11.21
CA GLN A 244 4.81 -14.07 -11.00
C GLN A 244 5.28 -12.61 -10.95
N LEU A 245 5.01 -11.92 -9.85
CA LEU A 245 5.38 -10.53 -9.66
C LEU A 245 6.85 -10.40 -9.26
N GLN A 246 7.63 -9.63 -10.02
CA GLN A 246 8.99 -9.27 -9.69
C GLN A 246 9.03 -7.82 -9.19
N VAL A 247 9.80 -7.58 -8.13
CA VAL A 247 9.87 -6.26 -7.47
C VAL A 247 11.33 -5.91 -7.18
N LEU A 248 11.77 -4.76 -7.65
CA LEU A 248 13.08 -4.17 -7.36
C LEU A 248 13.15 -3.62 -5.94
N THR A 249 14.34 -3.56 -5.36
CA THR A 249 14.61 -2.65 -4.24
C THR A 249 14.96 -1.25 -4.76
N ARG A 250 14.87 -0.23 -3.89
CA ARG A 250 15.30 1.13 -4.25
C ARG A 250 16.77 1.19 -4.70
N GLU A 251 17.65 0.34 -4.15
CA GLU A 251 19.07 0.31 -4.54
C GLU A 251 19.31 -0.27 -5.94
N GLN A 252 18.38 -1.10 -6.42
CA GLN A 252 18.46 -1.70 -7.76
C GLN A 252 17.93 -0.76 -8.86
N ILE A 253 17.22 0.30 -8.48
CA ILE A 253 16.65 1.25 -9.43
C ILE A 253 17.76 2.16 -9.95
N ASP A 254 17.93 2.17 -11.27
CA ASP A 254 18.87 3.08 -11.92
C ASP A 254 18.25 4.46 -12.12
N TYR A 255 18.31 5.28 -11.07
CA TYR A 255 17.78 6.65 -11.05
C TYR A 255 18.29 7.54 -12.19
N LYS A 256 19.51 7.27 -12.70
CA LYS A 256 20.11 8.07 -13.76
C LYS A 256 19.46 7.80 -15.11
N SER A 257 18.91 6.60 -15.33
CA SER A 257 18.25 6.23 -16.59
C SER A 257 16.73 6.34 -16.54
N LEU A 258 16.15 6.82 -15.42
CA LEU A 258 14.70 6.99 -15.29
C LEU A 258 14.15 8.10 -16.20
N LEU A 259 14.90 9.19 -16.41
CA LEU A 259 14.47 10.37 -17.20
C LEU A 259 15.46 10.69 -18.33
N PRO A 260 14.99 11.23 -19.47
CA PRO A 260 15.85 11.67 -20.57
C PRO A 260 16.64 12.93 -20.19
N ASN A 261 17.90 12.73 -19.79
CA ASN A 261 19.04 13.64 -19.91
C ASN A 261 18.85 15.15 -19.61
N ASP A 262 19.27 15.54 -18.41
CA ASP A 262 20.01 16.78 -18.12
C ASP A 262 20.91 16.69 -16.87
N GLY A 263 21.02 15.49 -16.27
CA GLY A 263 21.84 15.27 -15.06
C GLY A 263 21.19 15.75 -13.77
N SER A 264 19.96 16.28 -13.82
CA SER A 264 19.19 16.60 -12.62
C SER A 264 18.49 15.35 -12.08
N LEU A 265 18.89 14.89 -10.89
CA LEU A 265 18.16 13.85 -10.15
C LEU A 265 16.85 14.46 -9.63
N LEU A 266 15.76 14.20 -10.33
CA LEU A 266 14.41 14.61 -9.91
C LEU A 266 13.74 13.57 -9.01
N ILE A 267 14.16 12.31 -9.11
CA ILE A 267 13.72 11.20 -8.26
C ILE A 267 14.97 10.49 -7.76
N ASP A 268 15.05 10.20 -6.46
CA ASP A 268 16.15 9.48 -5.84
C ASP A 268 15.68 8.33 -4.92
N ALA A 269 16.63 7.74 -4.20
CA ALA A 269 16.37 6.61 -3.32
C ALA A 269 15.57 6.97 -2.06
N ASP A 270 15.53 8.24 -1.67
CA ASP A 270 14.74 8.71 -0.53
C ASP A 270 13.26 8.83 -0.93
N ASP A 271 12.96 9.21 -2.17
CA ASP A 271 11.59 9.24 -2.72
C ASP A 271 10.93 7.84 -2.80
N LEU A 272 11.73 6.78 -2.74
CA LEU A 272 11.25 5.39 -2.76
C LEU A 272 11.33 4.71 -1.40
N ALA A 273 11.72 5.44 -0.36
CA ALA A 273 11.64 4.92 1.00
C ALA A 273 10.16 4.73 1.40
N ILE A 274 9.84 3.56 1.95
CA ILE A 274 8.51 3.23 2.48
C ILE A 274 8.61 3.23 4.00
N LYS A 275 8.04 4.25 4.65
CA LYS A 275 8.07 4.46 6.10
C LYS A 275 6.64 4.60 6.65
N PRO A 276 5.88 3.50 6.75
CA PRO A 276 4.51 3.53 7.27
C PRO A 276 4.47 4.10 8.69
N ASP A 277 3.71 5.17 8.90
CA ASP A 277 3.57 5.81 10.22
C ASP A 277 2.13 6.28 10.43
N ALA A 278 1.43 5.63 11.35
CA ALA A 278 0.06 5.95 11.72
C ALA A 278 -0.07 7.31 12.42
N LEU A 279 1.03 7.90 12.90
CA LEU A 279 1.08 9.20 13.58
C LEU A 279 1.58 10.33 12.69
N ALA A 280 1.96 10.03 11.45
CA ALA A 280 2.39 11.04 10.50
C ALA A 280 1.33 12.15 10.34
N PRO A 281 1.74 13.40 10.07
CA PRO A 281 0.80 14.49 9.83
C PRO A 281 -0.18 14.12 8.70
N SER A 282 -1.46 14.42 8.89
CA SER A 282 -2.44 14.29 7.81
C SER A 282 -2.51 15.61 7.06
N HIS A 283 -2.49 15.53 5.73
CA HIS A 283 -2.57 16.70 4.85
C HIS A 283 -4.04 17.02 4.56
N GLN A 284 -4.81 17.29 5.61
CA GLN A 284 -6.20 17.73 5.47
C GLN A 284 -6.27 19.15 4.93
N HIS A 285 -7.22 19.40 4.03
CA HIS A 285 -7.56 20.74 3.60
C HIS A 285 -8.53 21.34 4.62
N ASP A 286 -8.01 22.07 5.60
CA ASP A 286 -8.84 22.85 6.51
C ASP A 286 -9.21 24.18 5.84
N TYR A 287 -10.49 24.32 5.47
CA TYR A 287 -11.00 25.55 4.94
C TYR A 287 -11.02 26.64 6.01
N PHE A 288 -10.12 27.62 5.89
CA PHE A 288 -10.18 28.83 6.70
C PHE A 288 -11.44 29.63 6.34
N TRP A 289 -12.21 29.97 7.39
CA TRP A 289 -13.50 30.65 7.57
C TRP A 289 -14.10 31.65 6.54
N SER A 290 -13.47 31.99 5.40
CA SER A 290 -13.95 33.07 4.52
C SER A 290 -14.84 32.65 3.33
N HIS A 291 -15.01 31.34 3.06
CA HIS A 291 -15.81 30.88 1.91
C HIS A 291 -17.02 30.01 2.32
N ILE A 292 -18.09 30.69 2.74
CA ILE A 292 -19.38 30.15 3.21
C ILE A 292 -20.08 29.19 2.21
N ASN A 293 -19.67 29.14 0.94
CA ASN A 293 -20.33 28.34 -0.10
C ASN A 293 -19.73 26.93 -0.33
N PHE A 294 -18.63 26.56 0.33
CA PHE A 294 -18.06 25.21 0.27
C PHE A 294 -18.13 24.55 1.65
N LYS A 295 -19.25 23.90 1.96
CA LYS A 295 -19.36 23.10 3.19
C LYS A 295 -18.39 21.92 3.09
N ALA A 296 -17.34 21.94 3.90
CA ALA A 296 -16.57 20.75 4.23
C ALA A 296 -17.53 19.74 4.88
N THR A 297 -17.64 18.55 4.32
CA THR A 297 -18.50 17.48 4.82
C THR A 297 -17.66 16.23 5.03
N HIS A 298 -17.81 15.59 6.18
CA HIS A 298 -17.14 14.31 6.43
C HIS A 298 -17.59 13.27 5.41
N ARG A 299 -16.67 12.40 4.98
CA ARG A 299 -17.02 11.29 4.11
C ARG A 299 -17.96 10.33 4.81
N LEU A 300 -18.88 9.80 4.02
CA LEU A 300 -19.75 8.72 4.44
C LEU A 300 -18.95 7.41 4.32
N CYS A 301 -18.56 6.83 5.46
CA CYS A 301 -17.87 5.53 5.50
C CYS A 301 -18.92 4.42 5.46
N VAL A 302 -19.13 3.84 4.28
CA VAL A 302 -20.20 2.89 3.98
C VAL A 302 -19.77 1.86 2.94
N VAL A 303 -20.57 0.81 2.79
CA VAL A 303 -20.46 -0.18 1.71
C VAL A 303 -21.59 0.03 0.72
N MET A 304 -21.24 0.09 -0.57
CA MET A 304 -22.22 0.14 -1.66
C MET A 304 -22.63 -1.27 -2.08
N LYS A 305 -23.91 -1.46 -2.41
CA LYS A 305 -24.42 -2.68 -3.06
C LYS A 305 -25.53 -2.28 -4.02
N ASP A 306 -25.51 -2.81 -5.24
CA ASP A 306 -26.49 -2.49 -6.28
C ASP A 306 -26.67 -0.97 -6.50
N ASN A 307 -25.55 -0.23 -6.44
CA ASN A 307 -25.47 1.24 -6.54
C ASN A 307 -26.22 1.99 -5.42
N GLN A 308 -26.43 1.37 -4.28
CA GLN A 308 -27.07 1.96 -3.10
C GLN A 308 -26.19 1.79 -1.86
N VAL A 309 -26.28 2.76 -0.95
CA VAL A 309 -25.65 2.69 0.38
C VAL A 309 -26.35 1.61 1.20
N THR A 310 -25.58 0.82 1.94
CA THR A 310 -26.10 -0.25 2.81
C THR A 310 -25.67 -0.09 4.26
N ASP A 311 -26.31 -0.86 5.15
CA ASP A 311 -25.92 -0.99 6.57
C ASP A 311 -24.82 -2.04 6.80
N ILE A 312 -24.22 -2.57 5.73
CA ILE A 312 -23.12 -3.53 5.85
C ILE A 312 -21.91 -2.81 6.47
N PRO A 313 -21.31 -3.34 7.54
CA PRO A 313 -20.18 -2.68 8.19
C PRO A 313 -18.98 -2.56 7.24
N PRO A 314 -18.43 -1.35 7.02
CA PRO A 314 -17.23 -1.18 6.20
C PRO A 314 -15.98 -1.72 6.91
N ILE A 315 -14.95 -2.01 6.12
CA ILE A 315 -13.66 -2.49 6.63
C ILE A 315 -12.73 -1.30 6.86
N ILE A 316 -12.16 -1.20 8.04
CA ILE A 316 -11.24 -0.15 8.47
C ILE A 316 -9.89 -0.79 8.77
N HIS A 317 -8.81 -0.23 8.24
CA HIS A 317 -7.47 -0.74 8.52
C HIS A 317 -7.07 -0.45 9.99
N HIS A 318 -6.41 -1.40 10.66
CA HIS A 318 -6.02 -1.27 12.08
C HIS A 318 -5.13 -0.06 12.40
N SER A 319 -4.42 0.49 11.41
CA SER A 319 -3.64 1.73 11.58
C SER A 319 -4.50 2.93 12.00
N VAL A 320 -5.80 2.93 11.64
CA VAL A 320 -6.76 3.96 12.08
C VAL A 320 -6.95 3.88 13.60
N ALA A 321 -7.15 2.67 14.15
CA ALA A 321 -7.27 2.47 15.59
C ALA A 321 -5.98 2.87 16.32
N LYS A 322 -4.81 2.46 15.78
CA LYS A 322 -3.50 2.87 16.31
C LYS A 322 -3.35 4.39 16.36
N ARG A 323 -3.83 5.11 15.34
CA ARG A 323 -3.83 6.57 15.31
C ARG A 323 -4.78 7.18 16.34
N ILE A 324 -6.02 6.67 16.46
CA ILE A 324 -7.00 7.15 17.44
C ILE A 324 -6.47 7.02 18.88
N TYR A 325 -5.84 5.88 19.19
CA TYR A 325 -5.29 5.58 20.50
C TYR A 325 -4.12 6.52 20.86
N ASN A 326 -3.13 6.64 19.97
CA ASN A 326 -1.90 7.38 20.26
C ASN A 326 -2.00 8.89 19.97
N ASN A 327 -3.03 9.34 19.24
CA ASN A 327 -3.28 10.75 18.98
C ASN A 327 -4.66 11.14 19.48
N SER A 328 -4.70 11.76 20.66
CA SER A 328 -5.94 12.21 21.31
C SER A 328 -6.72 13.27 20.51
N SER A 329 -6.07 13.97 19.58
CA SER A 329 -6.73 14.96 18.72
C SER A 329 -7.38 14.35 17.47
N TYR A 330 -7.02 13.11 17.11
CA TYR A 330 -7.59 12.43 15.96
C TYR A 330 -8.88 11.68 16.35
N ARG A 331 -10.04 12.23 15.96
CA ARG A 331 -11.37 11.66 16.23
C ARG A 331 -12.22 11.72 14.94
N PRO A 332 -12.15 10.71 14.07
CA PRO A 332 -12.86 10.74 12.79
C PRO A 332 -14.38 10.67 13.01
N GLU A 333 -15.09 11.75 12.67
CA GLU A 333 -16.55 11.83 12.85
C GLU A 333 -17.28 10.79 11.99
N SER A 334 -16.70 10.38 10.86
CA SER A 334 -17.21 9.32 9.98
C SER A 334 -17.35 7.95 10.66
N LEU A 335 -16.63 7.69 11.75
CA LEU A 335 -16.73 6.44 12.53
C LEU A 335 -17.62 6.55 13.76
N LYS A 336 -18.18 7.73 14.06
CA LYS A 336 -18.94 7.94 15.29
C LYS A 336 -20.27 7.18 15.27
N GLY A 337 -20.42 6.23 16.19
CA GLY A 337 -21.58 5.34 16.26
C GLY A 337 -21.69 4.36 15.08
N LEU A 338 -20.71 4.35 14.16
CA LEU A 338 -20.71 3.47 12.99
C LEU A 338 -20.28 2.07 13.41
N LYS A 339 -21.06 1.07 12.99
CA LYS A 339 -20.66 -0.33 13.04
C LYS A 339 -19.68 -0.61 11.90
N HIS A 340 -18.50 -1.16 12.20
CA HIS A 340 -17.45 -1.42 11.22
C HIS A 340 -16.59 -2.62 11.63
N HIS A 341 -15.84 -3.17 10.67
CA HIS A 341 -14.85 -4.23 10.92
C HIS A 341 -13.45 -3.63 10.92
N LEU A 342 -12.70 -3.80 12.01
CA LEU A 342 -11.29 -3.46 12.08
C LEU A 342 -10.47 -4.64 11.55
N GLU A 343 -9.75 -4.45 10.45
CA GLU A 343 -8.89 -5.47 9.85
C GLU A 343 -7.44 -5.33 10.32
N TYR A 344 -6.89 -6.43 10.83
CA TYR A 344 -5.50 -6.54 11.27
C TYR A 344 -4.59 -7.08 10.17
N ALA A 345 -3.28 -6.91 10.33
CA ALA A 345 -2.29 -7.36 9.36
C ALA A 345 -2.36 -8.87 9.07
N ASN A 346 -2.86 -9.70 9.99
CA ASN A 346 -3.02 -11.14 9.78
C ASN A 346 -4.31 -11.51 8.99
N GLY A 347 -5.13 -10.53 8.59
CA GLY A 347 -6.41 -10.74 7.90
C GLY A 347 -7.58 -11.03 8.84
N GLU A 348 -7.36 -11.10 10.16
CA GLU A 348 -8.46 -11.20 11.11
C GLU A 348 -9.21 -9.88 11.20
N THR A 349 -10.52 -9.97 11.45
CA THR A 349 -11.40 -8.82 11.60
C THR A 349 -12.05 -8.81 12.96
N LEU A 350 -12.17 -7.63 13.55
CA LEU A 350 -12.90 -7.39 14.78
C LEU A 350 -14.06 -6.43 14.52
N GLU A 351 -15.27 -6.83 14.89
CA GLU A 351 -16.44 -5.96 14.81
C GLU A 351 -16.40 -4.91 15.93
N CYS A 352 -16.46 -3.64 15.56
CA CYS A 352 -16.45 -2.49 16.46
C CYS A 352 -17.65 -1.58 16.20
N VAL A 353 -18.06 -0.83 17.22
CA VAL A 353 -19.09 0.21 17.11
C VAL A 353 -18.56 1.52 17.67
N GLY A 354 -18.54 2.56 16.83
CA GLY A 354 -18.02 3.86 17.23
C GLY A 354 -16.50 3.87 17.44
N ILE A 355 -16.00 4.97 18.00
CA ILE A 355 -14.55 5.18 18.19
C ILE A 355 -14.05 4.79 19.58
N ASN A 356 -14.94 4.62 20.57
CA ASN A 356 -14.55 4.36 21.95
C ASN A 356 -13.62 3.14 22.12
N PRO A 357 -13.85 1.99 21.45
CA PRO A 357 -12.93 0.87 21.54
C PRO A 357 -11.49 1.29 21.18
N HIS A 358 -11.33 2.04 20.10
CA HIS A 358 -10.04 2.50 19.61
C HIS A 358 -9.37 3.57 20.49
N ILE A 359 -10.11 4.16 21.43
CA ILE A 359 -9.58 5.09 22.43
C ILE A 359 -9.08 4.33 23.66
N GLU A 360 -9.82 3.30 24.07
CA GLU A 360 -9.61 2.61 25.34
C GLU A 360 -8.48 1.57 25.28
N LEU A 361 -8.31 0.89 24.14
CA LEU A 361 -7.30 -0.17 24.01
C LEU A 361 -6.30 0.12 22.87
N PRO A 362 -4.99 -0.04 23.10
CA PRO A 362 -3.98 0.05 22.05
C PRO A 362 -4.10 -1.10 21.04
N THR A 363 -4.44 -2.29 21.54
CA THR A 363 -4.72 -3.50 20.75
C THR A 363 -6.01 -4.14 21.29
N GLN A 364 -7.02 -4.24 20.44
CA GLN A 364 -8.37 -4.69 20.82
C GLN A 364 -8.54 -6.23 20.82
N GLN A 365 -7.59 -6.97 20.26
CA GLN A 365 -7.71 -8.41 20.06
C GLN A 365 -6.63 -9.18 20.83
N LEU A 366 -6.59 -9.05 22.15
CA LEU A 366 -5.69 -9.86 22.99
C LEU A 366 -6.32 -11.22 23.29
N ASN A 367 -5.63 -12.29 22.92
CA ASN A 367 -6.05 -13.66 23.08
C ASN A 367 -5.08 -14.41 23.99
N ILE A 368 -5.60 -15.09 25.00
CA ILE A 368 -4.81 -15.95 25.88
C ILE A 368 -5.12 -17.40 25.51
N LEU A 369 -4.12 -18.13 25.05
CA LEU A 369 -4.26 -19.56 24.75
C LEU A 369 -4.46 -20.36 26.04
N GLN A 370 -5.39 -21.31 26.01
CA GLN A 370 -5.49 -22.36 27.02
C GLN A 370 -4.39 -23.41 26.81
N VAL A 371 -4.07 -24.19 27.84
CA VAL A 371 -3.07 -25.27 27.72
C VAL A 371 -3.52 -26.29 26.67
N GLY A 372 -2.66 -26.55 25.68
CA GLY A 372 -2.94 -27.38 24.51
C GLY A 372 -3.60 -26.64 23.34
N GLU A 373 -4.01 -25.39 23.52
CA GLU A 373 -4.53 -24.55 22.44
C GLU A 373 -3.39 -24.03 21.57
N CYS A 374 -3.68 -23.96 20.27
CA CYS A 374 -2.75 -23.59 19.23
C CYS A 374 -3.36 -22.50 18.35
N ARG A 375 -2.53 -21.55 17.90
CA ARG A 375 -2.94 -20.47 16.99
C ARG A 375 -1.86 -20.16 15.98
N ASN A 376 -2.28 -19.93 14.74
CA ASN A 376 -1.40 -19.43 13.69
C ASN A 376 -1.36 -17.90 13.71
N ILE A 377 -0.16 -17.36 13.62
CA ILE A 377 0.09 -15.93 13.53
C ILE A 377 0.99 -15.66 12.32
N LYS A 378 0.93 -14.45 11.78
CA LYS A 378 1.74 -14.03 10.64
C LYS A 378 2.71 -12.94 11.06
N VAL A 379 3.97 -13.09 10.67
CA VAL A 379 5.07 -12.19 11.01
C VAL A 379 5.63 -11.61 9.72
N TYR A 380 5.36 -10.34 9.50
CA TYR A 380 5.83 -9.57 8.37
C TYR A 380 7.27 -9.12 8.60
N ALA A 381 8.09 -9.29 7.57
CA ALA A 381 9.52 -8.96 7.62
C ALA A 381 9.77 -7.44 7.71
N CYS A 382 8.81 -6.64 7.27
CA CYS A 382 8.87 -5.19 7.28
C CYS A 382 8.39 -4.53 8.57
N GLU A 383 7.80 -5.30 9.48
CA GLU A 383 7.29 -4.75 10.72
C GLU A 383 8.40 -4.78 11.79
N PRO A 384 8.73 -3.64 12.41
CA PRO A 384 9.65 -3.63 13.54
C PRO A 384 9.04 -4.39 14.72
N PHE A 385 7.71 -4.41 14.85
CA PHE A 385 7.03 -5.25 15.83
C PHE A 385 5.72 -5.73 15.24
N ASN A 386 5.56 -7.05 15.08
CA ASN A 386 4.31 -7.62 14.62
C ASN A 386 3.37 -7.78 15.79
N TYR A 387 2.41 -6.87 15.98
CA TYR A 387 1.38 -7.00 17.02
C TYR A 387 0.44 -8.16 16.66
N THR A 388 0.65 -9.32 17.31
CA THR A 388 -0.06 -10.56 16.96
C THR A 388 -1.43 -10.69 17.63
N GLY A 389 -1.75 -9.84 18.61
CA GLY A 389 -2.90 -10.04 19.47
C GLY A 389 -2.82 -11.29 20.35
N LEU A 390 -1.65 -11.92 20.47
CA LEU A 390 -1.47 -13.08 21.34
C LEU A 390 -0.83 -12.65 22.66
N TRP A 391 -1.52 -12.89 23.78
CA TRP A 391 -1.02 -12.58 25.11
C TRP A 391 -0.32 -13.79 25.73
N LEU A 392 0.96 -13.63 26.07
CA LEU A 392 1.78 -14.64 26.72
C LEU A 392 1.79 -14.42 28.23
N GLU A 393 1.55 -15.49 28.99
CA GLU A 393 1.52 -15.43 30.45
C GLU A 393 2.89 -15.74 31.07
N LYS A 394 3.33 -14.89 32.00
CA LYS A 394 4.53 -15.14 32.81
C LYS A 394 4.47 -16.50 33.49
N GLY A 395 5.55 -17.26 33.37
CA GLY A 395 5.70 -18.59 33.92
C GLY A 395 5.17 -19.72 33.01
N ALA A 396 4.29 -19.40 32.07
CA ALA A 396 3.80 -20.36 31.08
C ALA A 396 4.87 -20.69 30.03
N THR A 397 4.73 -21.85 29.41
CA THR A 397 5.63 -22.34 28.36
C THR A 397 4.86 -22.45 27.05
N TYR A 398 5.44 -21.92 25.97
CA TYR A 398 4.85 -21.94 24.64
C TYR A 398 5.82 -22.57 23.64
N ARG A 399 5.29 -23.36 22.72
CA ARG A 399 5.99 -23.81 21.51
C ARG A 399 5.67 -22.85 20.38
N ILE A 400 6.69 -22.32 19.72
CA ILE A 400 6.55 -21.38 18.62
C ILE A 400 7.33 -21.95 17.44
N GLU A 401 6.65 -22.36 16.39
CA GLU A 401 7.26 -23.03 15.24
C GLU A 401 6.87 -22.34 13.93
N PRO A 402 7.82 -21.96 13.06
CA PRO A 402 7.47 -21.50 11.73
C PRO A 402 6.92 -22.65 10.88
N ILE A 403 5.90 -22.36 10.08
CA ILE A 403 5.36 -23.33 9.13
C ILE A 403 6.44 -23.63 8.07
N SER A 404 6.62 -24.90 7.75
CA SER A 404 7.77 -25.38 6.96
C SER A 404 7.83 -24.75 5.57
N HIS A 405 9.07 -24.58 5.06
CA HIS A 405 9.40 -24.07 3.71
C HIS A 405 9.03 -22.61 3.40
N GLN A 406 8.62 -21.82 4.40
CA GLN A 406 8.37 -20.40 4.21
C GLN A 406 9.66 -19.58 4.18
N VAL A 407 9.62 -18.51 3.39
CA VAL A 407 10.72 -17.55 3.23
C VAL A 407 10.19 -16.13 3.25
N TRP A 408 11.02 -15.23 3.72
CA TRP A 408 10.86 -13.79 3.60
C TRP A 408 12.15 -13.18 3.06
N TYR A 409 12.11 -11.89 2.74
CA TYR A 409 13.18 -11.24 1.99
C TYR A 409 13.83 -10.13 2.80
N ASP A 410 15.14 -10.30 3.07
CA ASP A 410 16.06 -9.24 3.50
C ASP A 410 16.55 -8.55 2.24
N LYS A 411 15.87 -7.47 1.85
CA LYS A 411 16.05 -6.78 0.56
C LYS A 411 15.81 -7.72 -0.63
N ASP A 412 16.89 -8.28 -1.19
CA ASP A 412 16.88 -9.25 -2.30
C ASP A 412 17.21 -10.67 -1.86
N THR A 413 17.64 -10.83 -0.62
CA THR A 413 18.12 -12.12 -0.12
C THR A 413 16.93 -12.89 0.40
N GLN A 414 16.62 -14.02 -0.24
CA GLN A 414 15.67 -14.98 0.30
C GLN A 414 16.25 -15.61 1.57
N VAL A 415 15.51 -15.52 2.67
CA VAL A 415 15.89 -16.01 3.99
C VAL A 415 14.75 -16.83 4.59
N THR A 416 15.09 -17.86 5.36
CA THR A 416 14.12 -18.60 6.19
C THR A 416 14.04 -17.97 7.59
N ALA A 417 13.14 -18.47 8.44
CA ALA A 417 13.05 -18.07 9.86
C ALA A 417 14.36 -18.27 10.64
N SER A 418 15.29 -19.11 10.16
CA SER A 418 16.61 -19.32 10.78
C SER A 418 17.57 -18.14 10.55
N GLY A 419 17.25 -17.23 9.65
CA GLY A 419 18.13 -16.14 9.26
C GLY A 419 19.31 -16.60 8.41
N TRP A 420 20.26 -15.69 8.20
CA TRP A 420 21.52 -16.00 7.54
C TRP A 420 22.71 -15.53 8.38
N GLN A 421 23.81 -16.27 8.25
CA GLN A 421 25.11 -15.92 8.84
C GLN A 421 26.13 -15.76 7.73
N ARG A 422 27.13 -14.91 7.98
CA ARG A 422 28.10 -14.47 6.99
C ARG A 422 28.95 -15.62 6.42
N ASP A 423 29.25 -16.62 7.23
CA ASP A 423 30.14 -17.74 6.87
C ASP A 423 29.65 -18.54 5.65
N ASN A 424 28.36 -18.43 5.32
CA ASN A 424 27.76 -19.13 4.20
C ASN A 424 27.63 -18.32 2.89
N ARG A 425 27.92 -17.00 2.84
CA ARG A 425 27.51 -16.18 1.66
C ARG A 425 28.41 -15.02 1.15
N THR A 426 29.59 -14.71 1.68
CA THR A 426 30.35 -13.54 1.15
C THR A 426 31.85 -13.73 0.92
N VAL A 427 32.27 -13.56 -0.35
CA VAL A 427 33.66 -13.37 -0.80
C VAL A 427 33.89 -11.87 -1.07
N GLY A 428 34.92 -11.25 -0.45
CA GLY A 428 35.43 -9.92 -0.85
C GLY A 428 34.91 -8.66 -0.10
N VAL A 429 35.17 -7.49 -0.70
CA VAL A 429 35.23 -6.11 -0.14
C VAL A 429 33.99 -5.63 0.64
N LYS A 430 32.84 -6.32 0.56
CA LYS A 430 31.63 -6.06 1.38
C LYS A 430 31.73 -6.58 2.84
N LYS A 431 32.85 -7.17 3.23
CA LYS A 431 33.08 -7.81 4.55
C LYS A 431 33.14 -6.82 5.73
N LEU A 432 33.73 -5.63 5.51
CA LEU A 432 34.01 -4.63 6.55
C LEU A 432 32.77 -3.85 7.03
N PRO A 433 31.85 -3.37 6.16
CA PRO A 433 30.68 -2.60 6.62
C PRO A 433 29.69 -3.42 7.46
N ILE A 434 29.47 -4.70 7.15
CA ILE A 434 28.48 -5.55 7.84
C ILE A 434 28.93 -5.90 9.27
N GLU A 435 30.23 -6.12 9.51
CA GLU A 435 30.78 -6.34 10.86
C GLU A 435 30.57 -5.13 11.77
N MET A 436 30.73 -3.92 11.22
CA MET A 436 30.51 -2.70 12.00
C MET A 436 29.04 -2.51 12.38
N MET A 437 28.11 -3.06 11.58
CA MET A 437 26.67 -2.96 11.84
C MET A 437 26.12 -4.07 12.74
N GLU A 438 26.88 -5.16 12.97
CA GLU A 438 26.42 -6.31 13.74
C GLU A 438 25.96 -5.98 15.19
N PRO A 439 26.65 -5.10 15.94
CA PRO A 439 26.21 -4.69 17.27
C PRO A 439 24.90 -3.89 17.27
N TYR A 440 24.48 -3.36 16.13
CA TYR A 440 23.28 -2.53 15.96
C TYR A 440 22.05 -3.33 15.52
N LYS A 441 22.18 -4.65 15.34
CA LYS A 441 21.01 -5.53 15.26
C LYS A 441 20.20 -5.42 16.54
N ARG A 442 18.88 -5.53 16.41
CA ARG A 442 17.97 -5.48 17.56
C ARG A 442 18.19 -6.60 18.56
N LEU A 443 18.55 -7.80 18.09
CA LEU A 443 19.10 -8.86 18.94
C LEU A 443 20.54 -9.20 18.52
N PRO A 444 21.56 -8.55 19.14
CA PRO A 444 22.96 -8.79 18.84
C PRO A 444 23.36 -10.26 19.07
N GLY A 445 24.33 -10.75 18.30
CA GLY A 445 24.85 -12.13 18.42
C GLY A 445 23.96 -13.24 17.83
N ARG A 446 22.82 -12.89 17.21
CA ARG A 446 21.95 -13.82 16.46
C ARG A 446 22.06 -13.64 14.95
N PRO A 447 21.70 -14.63 14.11
CA PRO A 447 21.77 -14.49 12.67
C PRO A 447 21.00 -13.26 12.17
N TRP A 448 21.49 -12.65 11.10
CA TRP A 448 20.77 -11.59 10.40
C TRP A 448 19.44 -12.15 9.91
N PHE A 449 18.38 -11.36 10.09
CA PHE A 449 17.04 -11.68 9.61
C PHE A 449 16.44 -12.99 10.18
N SER A 450 17.00 -13.49 11.28
CA SER A 450 16.38 -14.59 12.02
C SER A 450 15.10 -14.15 12.70
N LEU A 451 14.15 -15.06 12.84
CA LEU A 451 12.94 -14.82 13.61
C LEU A 451 13.29 -14.63 15.10
N VAL A 452 12.85 -13.51 15.66
CA VAL A 452 13.02 -13.15 17.07
C VAL A 452 11.66 -12.98 17.72
N GLY A 453 11.50 -13.59 18.88
CA GLY A 453 10.34 -13.35 19.74
C GLY A 453 10.58 -12.11 20.59
N CYS A 454 9.53 -11.37 20.89
CA CYS A 454 9.60 -10.18 21.75
C CYS A 454 8.24 -10.02 22.44
N ILE A 455 8.25 -9.35 23.60
CA ILE A 455 7.06 -9.08 24.41
C ILE A 455 6.88 -7.57 24.49
N ASN A 456 5.64 -7.09 24.32
CA ASN A 456 5.23 -5.69 24.47
C ASN A 456 6.00 -4.67 23.60
N ALA A 457 6.50 -5.10 22.45
CA ALA A 457 7.34 -4.27 21.58
C ALA A 457 8.54 -3.63 22.30
N ASP A 458 9.15 -4.37 23.22
CA ASP A 458 10.34 -3.96 23.98
C ASP A 458 11.53 -4.85 23.63
N ASP A 459 12.55 -4.27 22.98
CA ASP A 459 13.78 -4.99 22.59
C ASP A 459 14.52 -5.57 23.80
N SER A 460 14.35 -5.01 25.01
CA SER A 460 14.91 -5.59 26.24
C SER A 460 14.25 -6.91 26.65
N GLN A 461 13.05 -7.19 26.12
CA GLN A 461 12.31 -8.43 26.30
C GLN A 461 12.40 -9.35 25.08
N ALA A 462 13.31 -9.09 24.14
CA ALA A 462 13.53 -9.93 22.97
C ALA A 462 14.26 -11.24 23.32
N PHE A 463 13.85 -12.33 22.68
CA PHE A 463 14.43 -13.66 22.85
C PHE A 463 14.55 -14.40 21.51
N SER A 464 15.58 -15.23 21.39
CA SER A 464 15.86 -15.95 20.14
C SER A 464 14.97 -17.18 20.02
N LEU A 465 14.36 -17.36 18.84
CA LEU A 465 13.58 -18.54 18.51
C LEU A 465 14.39 -19.58 17.71
N ASN A 466 15.61 -19.28 17.24
CA ASN A 466 16.47 -20.19 16.44
C ASN A 466 15.76 -20.91 15.27
N GLY A 467 14.74 -20.30 14.65
CA GLY A 467 13.93 -20.95 13.61
C GLY A 467 12.83 -21.88 14.13
N GLY A 468 12.49 -21.80 15.41
CA GLY A 468 11.42 -22.53 16.09
C GLY A 468 11.88 -23.08 17.46
N GLY A 469 11.02 -23.07 18.47
CA GLY A 469 11.33 -23.69 19.76
C GLY A 469 10.36 -23.43 20.90
N ASP A 470 10.64 -24.09 22.03
CA ASP A 470 9.89 -23.96 23.28
C ASP A 470 10.50 -22.84 24.13
N ILE A 471 9.67 -21.91 24.58
CA ILE A 471 10.07 -20.76 25.39
C ILE A 471 9.28 -20.70 26.68
N LYS A 472 9.96 -20.39 27.79
CA LYS A 472 9.33 -20.07 29.06
C LYS A 472 9.25 -18.56 29.19
N VAL A 473 8.05 -18.04 29.39
CA VAL A 473 7.78 -16.61 29.38
C VAL A 473 8.14 -16.01 30.74
N HIS A 474 8.92 -14.93 30.73
CA HIS A 474 9.42 -14.29 31.96
C HIS A 474 8.60 -13.07 32.38
N GLU A 475 7.88 -12.44 31.46
CA GLU A 475 7.02 -11.29 31.71
C GLU A 475 5.72 -11.42 30.92
N HIS A 476 4.61 -10.91 31.48
CA HIS A 476 3.33 -10.93 30.77
C HIS A 476 3.33 -9.88 29.65
N GLY A 477 2.70 -10.21 28.52
CA GLY A 477 2.49 -9.21 27.50
C GLY A 477 2.08 -9.78 26.16
N GLU A 478 1.86 -8.86 25.22
CA GLU A 478 1.58 -9.21 23.84
C GLU A 478 2.84 -9.75 23.16
N PHE A 479 2.70 -10.86 22.42
CA PHE A 479 3.77 -11.41 21.61
C PHE A 479 3.95 -10.56 20.35
N THR A 480 5.11 -9.93 20.23
CA THR A 480 5.43 -8.98 19.16
C THR A 480 6.67 -9.40 18.37
N PRO A 481 6.67 -10.56 17.69
CA PRO A 481 7.84 -11.06 16.96
C PRO A 481 8.26 -10.17 15.79
N PHE A 482 9.51 -10.30 15.37
CA PHE A 482 10.08 -9.54 14.25
C PHE A 482 11.25 -10.28 13.57
N ALA A 483 11.62 -9.83 12.36
CA ALA A 483 12.83 -10.26 11.68
C ALA A 483 14.05 -9.51 12.24
N ASN A 484 15.13 -10.19 12.66
CA ASN A 484 16.27 -9.56 13.32
C ASN A 484 17.11 -8.67 12.40
N ASP A 485 16.84 -7.37 12.42
CA ASP A 485 17.50 -6.38 11.59
C ASP A 485 17.85 -5.13 12.42
N ILE A 486 18.41 -4.11 11.78
CA ILE A 486 18.68 -2.79 12.38
C ILE A 486 17.36 -1.99 12.39
N CYS A 487 17.07 -1.28 13.47
CA CYS A 487 15.80 -0.56 13.64
C CYS A 487 15.41 0.36 12.46
N CYS A 488 16.38 0.87 11.71
CA CYS A 488 16.16 1.79 10.59
C CYS A 488 16.07 1.13 9.21
N ASP A 489 16.25 -0.19 9.07
CA ASP A 489 16.38 -0.87 7.75
C ASP A 489 15.18 -1.76 7.38
N TYR A 490 14.08 -1.70 8.12
CA TYR A 490 12.87 -2.51 7.86
C TYR A 490 12.12 -2.13 6.57
N GLY A 491 12.32 -0.92 6.05
CA GLY A 491 11.54 -0.37 4.94
C GLY A 491 11.63 -1.18 3.64
N LEU A 492 12.70 -1.96 3.46
CA LEU A 492 12.95 -2.73 2.22
C LEU A 492 12.69 -4.22 2.36
N ASN A 493 12.35 -4.66 3.56
CA ASN A 493 12.04 -6.04 3.85
C ASN A 493 10.66 -6.39 3.31
N ARG A 494 10.49 -7.62 2.83
CA ARG A 494 9.28 -8.05 2.12
C ARG A 494 8.87 -9.47 2.49
N GLY A 495 7.57 -9.74 2.36
CA GLY A 495 6.99 -11.03 2.65
C GLY A 495 6.80 -11.27 4.15
N ALA A 496 6.31 -12.46 4.46
CA ALA A 496 5.95 -12.86 5.81
C ALA A 496 6.18 -14.36 6.02
N ILE A 497 6.36 -14.73 7.27
CA ILE A 497 6.33 -16.13 7.72
C ILE A 497 5.17 -16.32 8.68
N GLU A 498 4.53 -17.47 8.60
CA GLU A 498 3.48 -17.89 9.52
C GLU A 498 4.09 -18.77 10.60
N LEU A 499 3.68 -18.53 11.84
CA LEU A 499 4.10 -19.29 13.01
C LEU A 499 2.89 -19.96 13.63
N GLU A 500 3.08 -21.22 14.00
CA GLU A 500 2.19 -21.96 14.88
C GLU A 500 2.64 -21.73 16.33
N VAL A 501 1.75 -21.18 17.18
CA VAL A 501 2.01 -20.94 18.60
C VAL A 501 1.08 -21.80 19.44
N THR A 502 1.66 -22.71 20.23
CA THR A 502 0.94 -23.62 21.11
C THR A 502 1.32 -23.38 22.57
N ARG A 503 0.34 -23.27 23.48
CA ARG A 503 0.62 -23.23 24.92
C ARG A 503 0.82 -24.64 25.47
N LEU A 504 1.98 -24.92 26.05
CA LEU A 504 2.34 -26.23 26.60
C LEU A 504 2.04 -26.39 28.09
N GLY A 505 2.10 -25.31 28.87
CA GLY A 505 1.92 -25.36 30.33
C GLY A 505 1.84 -24.00 30.97
#